data_AF-A0A433IZ10-F1
#
_entry.id   AF-A0A433IZ10-F1
#
_cell.length_a   1.000
_cell.length_b   1.000
_cell.length_c   1.000
_cell.angle_alpha   90.00
_cell.angle_beta   90.00
_cell.angle_gamma   90.00
#
_symmetry.space_group_name_H-M   'P 1'
#
loop_
_entity.id
_entity.type
_entity.pdbx_description
1 polymer ?
#
loop_
_entity_poly.entity_id
_entity_poly.type
_entity_poly.pdbx_seq_one_letter_code
_entity_poly.pdbx_strand_id
1 'polypeptide(L)' 'LHSPLMAVTNAVSSVIIVGALVAAGPAGFGFSKVLGFLAVILASVNIFGGFLVTQRMLSMFKKKGK' A
#
# COMPACT_ATOMS: atom_id res chain seq x y z
N LEU A 1 -19.43 -7.60 -5.22
CA LEU A 1 -18.31 -7.19 -4.32
C LEU A 1 -16.96 -7.81 -4.69
N HIS A 2 -16.84 -8.64 -5.74
CA HIS A 2 -15.54 -9.22 -6.12
C HIS A 2 -14.49 -8.17 -6.50
N SER A 3 -14.84 -7.13 -7.27
CA SER A 3 -13.89 -6.08 -7.66
C SER A 3 -13.45 -5.19 -6.47
N PRO A 4 -14.34 -4.73 -5.57
CA PRO A 4 -13.92 -4.07 -4.33
C PRO A 4 -13.07 -4.97 -3.40
N LEU A 5 -13.40 -6.26 -3.31
CA LEU A 5 -12.60 -7.21 -2.53
C LEU A 5 -11.18 -7.36 -3.10
N MET A 6 -11.05 -7.42 -4.43
CA MET A 6 -9.76 -7.43 -5.11
C MET A 6 -8.96 -6.14 -4.88
N ALA A 7 -9.61 -4.98 -4.82
CA ALA A 7 -8.95 -3.72 -4.51
C ALA A 7 -8.44 -3.69 -3.05
N VAL A 8 -9.21 -4.22 -2.09
CA VAL A 8 -8.81 -4.36 -0.69
C VAL A 8 -7.62 -5.31 -0.55
N THR A 9 -7.66 -6.49 -1.19
CA THR A 9 -6.55 -7.45 -1.10
C THR A 9 -5.27 -6.89 -1.72
N ASN A 10 -5.39 -6.08 -2.79
CA ASN A 10 -4.26 -5.33 -3.33
C ASN A 10 -3.68 -4.33 -2.33
N ALA A 11 -4.51 -3.53 -1.66
CA ALA A 11 -4.06 -2.60 -0.64
C ALA A 11 -3.37 -3.33 0.55
N VAL A 12 -3.94 -4.45 1.01
CA VAL A 12 -3.43 -5.27 2.12
C VAL A 12 -2.11 -5.97 1.77
N SER A 13 -1.90 -6.34 0.51
CA SER A 13 -0.62 -6.91 0.05
C SER A 13 0.58 -6.01 0.33
N SER A 14 0.35 -4.72 0.59
CA SER A 14 1.36 -3.74 0.99
C SER A 14 2.00 -4.01 2.37
N VAL A 15 1.67 -5.12 3.04
CA VAL A 15 2.40 -5.62 4.22
C VAL A 15 3.91 -5.78 3.98
N ILE A 16 4.33 -5.84 2.71
CA ILE A 16 5.74 -5.72 2.28
C ILE A 16 6.48 -4.49 2.85
N ILE A 17 5.76 -3.44 3.28
CA ILE A 17 6.33 -2.26 3.94
C ILE A 17 7.15 -2.64 5.18
N VAL A 18 6.75 -3.70 5.90
CA VAL A 18 7.49 -4.20 7.08
C VAL A 18 8.88 -4.66 6.68
N GLY A 19 8.98 -5.44 5.60
CA GLY A 19 10.27 -5.90 5.06
C GLY A 19 11.13 -4.74 4.54
N ALA A 20 10.51 -3.74 3.90
CA ALA A 20 11.20 -2.55 3.41
C ALA A 20 11.82 -1.73 4.56
N LEU A 21 11.09 -1.56 5.67
CA LEU A 21 11.59 -0.88 6.87
C LEU A 21 12.73 -1.66 7.53
N VAL A 22 12.64 -2.99 7.60
CA VAL A 22 13.73 -3.84 8.10
C VAL A 22 14.99 -3.68 7.22
N ALA A 23 14.85 -3.66 5.89
CA ALA A 23 15.97 -3.47 4.97
C ALA A 23 16.60 -2.08 5.05
N ALA A 24 15.81 -1.04 5.36
CA ALA A 24 16.26 0.34 5.50
C ALA A 24 16.87 0.66 6.89
N GLY A 25 16.60 -0.19 7.89
CA GLY A 25 16.96 0.03 9.30
C GLY A 25 18.46 0.02 9.64
N PRO A 26 19.32 -0.83 9.05
CA PRO A 26 20.73 -0.90 9.42
C PRO A 26 21.48 0.44 9.32
N ALA A 27 22.42 0.63 10.26
CA ALA A 27 23.33 1.77 10.27
C ALA A 27 24.40 1.59 9.17
N GLY A 28 24.77 2.70 8.51
CA GLY A 28 25.67 2.70 7.35
C GLY A 28 24.94 2.87 6.01
N PHE A 29 25.71 3.14 4.96
CA PHE A 29 25.20 3.31 3.59
C PHE A 29 25.51 2.05 2.78
N GLY A 30 24.57 1.11 2.79
CA GLY A 30 24.68 -0.16 2.07
C GLY A 30 23.63 -0.29 0.96
N PHE A 31 23.87 -1.22 0.03
CA PHE A 31 22.95 -1.50 -1.07
C PHE A 31 21.53 -1.86 -0.57
N SER A 32 21.43 -2.62 0.52
CA SER A 32 20.16 -2.96 1.19
C SER A 32 19.37 -1.73 1.64
N LYS A 33 20.05 -0.68 2.09
CA LYS A 33 19.41 0.55 2.57
C LYS A 33 18.83 1.38 1.44
N VAL A 34 19.54 1.47 0.31
CA VAL A 34 19.05 2.14 -0.89
C VAL A 34 17.83 1.40 -1.44
N LEU A 35 17.90 0.07 -1.56
CA LEU A 35 16.75 -0.73 -1.99
C LEU A 35 15.60 -0.69 -1.00
N GLY A 36 15.88 -0.72 0.32
CA GLY A 36 14.87 -0.59 1.37
C GLY A 36 14.15 0.77 1.30
N PHE A 37 14.89 1.85 1.08
CA PHE A 37 14.32 3.18 0.87
C PHE A 37 13.40 3.25 -0.35
N LEU A 38 13.84 2.72 -1.50
CA LEU A 38 13.01 2.64 -2.70
C LEU A 38 11.78 1.76 -2.47
N ALA A 39 11.93 0.63 -1.77
CA ALA A 39 10.83 -0.26 -1.41
C ALA A 39 9.81 0.43 -0.50
N VAL A 40 10.24 1.26 0.46
CA VAL A 40 9.33 2.06 1.31
C VAL A 40 8.51 3.03 0.46
N ILE A 41 9.13 3.71 -0.51
CA ILE A 41 8.42 4.63 -1.42
C ILE A 41 7.37 3.87 -2.24
N LEU A 42 7.77 2.77 -2.88
CA LEU A 42 6.86 1.97 -3.71
C LEU A 42 5.72 1.34 -2.91
N ALA A 43 6.02 0.81 -1.73
CA ALA A 43 5.01 0.27 -0.83
C ALA A 43 4.03 1.36 -0.38
N SER A 44 4.53 2.57 -0.08
CA SER A 44 3.68 3.71 0.29
C SER A 44 2.69 4.06 -0.84
N VAL A 45 3.15 4.13 -2.09
CA VAL A 45 2.28 4.38 -3.26
C VAL A 45 1.17 3.32 -3.36
N ASN A 46 1.49 2.03 -3.16
CA ASN A 46 0.50 0.96 -3.19
C ASN A 46 -0.51 1.05 -2.04
N ILE A 47 -0.06 1.37 -0.82
CA ILE A 47 -0.94 1.59 0.35
C ILE A 47 -1.94 2.70 0.02
N PHE A 48 -1.45 3.90 -0.28
CA PHE A 48 -2.33 5.06 -0.47
C PHE A 48 -3.22 4.90 -1.70
N GLY A 49 -2.68 4.44 -2.83
CA GLY A 49 -3.44 4.19 -4.05
C GLY A 49 -4.51 3.11 -3.86
N GLY A 50 -4.13 1.98 -3.26
CA GLY A 50 -5.02 0.84 -3.00
C GLY A 50 -6.18 1.22 -2.10
N PHE A 51 -5.93 1.92 -0.98
CA PHE A 51 -6.99 2.36 -0.08
C PHE A 51 -7.86 3.47 -0.69
N LEU A 52 -7.29 4.43 -1.41
CA LEU A 52 -8.06 5.51 -2.06
C LEU A 52 -9.02 4.95 -3.13
N VAL A 53 -8.53 4.06 -3.98
CA VAL A 53 -9.36 3.41 -5.02
C VAL A 53 -10.44 2.55 -4.37
N THR A 54 -10.10 1.78 -3.34
CA THR A 54 -11.06 0.99 -2.58
C THR A 54 -12.16 1.87 -1.99
N GLN A 55 -11.81 3.00 -1.37
CA GLN A 55 -12.80 3.95 -0.82
C GLN A 55 -13.71 4.50 -1.91
N ARG A 56 -13.16 4.88 -3.08
CA ARG A 56 -13.96 5.32 -4.23
C ARG A 56 -14.91 4.23 -4.71
N MET A 57 -14.44 2.99 -4.85
CA MET A 57 -15.29 1.85 -5.25
C MET A 57 -16.40 1.58 -4.24
N LEU A 58 -16.10 1.60 -2.94
CA LEU A 58 -17.10 1.39 -1.89
C LEU A 58 -18.10 2.55 -1.79
N SER A 59 -17.67 3.79 -2.09
CA SER A 59 -18.56 4.95 -2.11
C SER A 59 -19.65 4.85 -3.18
N MET A 60 -19.40 4.13 -4.29
CA MET A 60 -20.40 3.89 -5.34
C MET A 60 -21.54 2.98 -4.88
N PHE A 61 -21.34 2.20 -3.80
CA PHE A 61 -22.38 1.37 -3.18
C PHE A 61 -23.13 2.09 -2.05
N LYS A 62 -22.68 3.29 -1.64
CA LYS A 62 -23.44 4.11 -0.69
C LYS A 62 -24.63 4.72 -1.42
N LYS A 63 -25.83 4.44 -0.92
CA LYS A 63 -27.06 5.08 -1.38
C LYS A 63 -26.90 6.60 -1.18
N LYS A 64 -27.01 7.38 -2.26
CA LYS A 64 -27.00 8.84 -2.16
C LYS A 64 -28.09 9.23 -1.16
N GLY A 65 -27.71 9.82 -0.02
CA GLY A 65 -28.67 10.43 0.87
C GLY A 65 -29.52 11.41 0.07
N LYS A 66 -30.82 11.47 0.37
CA LYS A 66 -31.80 12.37 -0.26
C LYS A 66 -31.20 13.75 -0.56
#